data_AF-A0A9D6WKA4-F1
#
_entry.id   AF-A0A9D6WKA4-F1
#
_cell.length_a   1.000
_cell.length_b   1.000
_cell.length_c   1.000
_cell.angle_alpha   90.00
_cell.angle_beta   90.00
_cell.angle_gamma   90.00
#
_symmetry.space_group_name_H-M   'P 1'
#
loop_
_entity.id
_entity.type
_entity.pdbx_description
1 polymer ?
#
loop_
_entity_poly.entity_id
_entity_poly.type
_entity_poly.pdbx_seq_one_letter_code
_entity_poly.pdbx_strand_id
1 'polypeptide(L)'
;APNGKAPIVGYAGFWMMTDEAHISTIASHPDWRRRGIGELLLLAMIEAAAEQNARVLTLEVRVSNQDAQVLYRKHGFNIVGERKHYYSDNQEDALIMTTPHITTAEYQLNMGRLVLYKDAWLVCQEKDCGRKYPIKNDIPIMLIEEGDKYVQMPVERLIAPV
;
A
#
# COMPACT_ATOMS: atom_id res chain seq x y z
N ALA A 1 17.09 -7.10 -16.36
CA ALA A 1 17.63 -5.81 -16.84
C ALA A 1 19.11 -6.00 -17.23
N PRO A 2 19.69 -5.14 -18.09
CA PRO A 2 21.02 -5.36 -18.70
C PRO A 2 22.20 -5.49 -17.71
N ASN A 3 21.98 -5.29 -16.41
CA ASN A 3 23.03 -5.24 -15.39
C ASN A 3 22.81 -6.28 -14.26
N GLY A 4 21.92 -7.27 -14.45
CA GLY A 4 21.61 -8.30 -13.43
C GLY A 4 20.84 -7.79 -12.20
N LYS A 5 20.66 -6.47 -12.03
CA LYS A 5 19.82 -5.88 -10.98
C LYS A 5 18.35 -5.85 -11.40
N ALA A 6 17.45 -6.17 -10.48
CA ALA A 6 16.02 -5.95 -10.68
C ALA A 6 15.75 -4.43 -10.84
N PRO A 7 14.87 -4.01 -11.76
CA PRO A 7 14.53 -2.58 -11.91
C PRO A 7 13.73 -2.07 -10.72
N ILE A 8 13.95 -0.82 -10.33
CA ILE A 8 13.08 -0.11 -9.37
C ILE A 8 11.80 0.28 -10.11
N VAL A 9 10.66 -0.28 -9.71
CA VAL A 9 9.37 -0.11 -10.40
C VAL A 9 8.39 0.81 -9.66
N GLY A 10 8.76 1.28 -8.48
CA GLY A 10 7.99 2.25 -7.70
C GLY A 10 8.68 2.66 -6.42
N TYR A 11 8.22 3.75 -5.83
CA TYR A 11 8.67 4.26 -4.54
C TYR A 11 7.54 5.05 -3.87
N ALA A 12 7.62 5.17 -2.55
CA ALA A 12 6.71 5.99 -1.78
C ALA A 12 7.40 6.50 -0.52
N GLY A 13 6.84 7.54 0.09
CA GLY A 13 7.35 8.08 1.33
C GLY A 13 6.36 9.01 2.01
N PHE A 14 6.44 9.06 3.33
CA PHE A 14 5.69 9.99 4.17
C PHE A 14 6.63 10.63 5.18
N TRP A 15 6.18 11.71 5.82
CA TRP A 15 6.80 12.24 7.02
C TRP A 15 5.78 12.28 8.16
N MET A 16 6.28 12.18 9.39
CA MET A 16 5.45 12.25 10.60
C MET A 16 5.24 13.70 11.03
N MET A 17 4.01 14.04 11.39
CA MET A 17 3.59 15.29 12.00
C MET A 17 2.83 14.98 13.30
N THR A 18 3.55 14.87 14.42
CA THR A 18 2.98 14.45 15.71
C THR A 18 2.23 13.11 15.60
N ASP A 19 0.91 13.10 15.48
CA ASP A 19 0.05 11.92 15.34
C ASP A 19 -0.53 11.75 13.92
N GLU A 20 0.00 12.44 12.92
CA GLU A 20 -0.40 12.32 11.51
C GLU A 20 0.79 11.90 10.64
N ALA A 21 0.59 10.95 9.73
CA ALA A 21 1.55 10.63 8.68
C ALA A 21 1.10 11.27 7.37
N HIS A 22 1.91 12.17 6.83
CA HIS A 22 1.60 12.87 5.59
C HIS A 22 2.33 12.22 4.42
N ILE A 23 1.59 11.61 3.49
CA ILE A 23 2.16 10.97 2.30
C ILE A 23 2.69 12.06 1.36
N SER A 24 4.00 12.10 1.22
CA SER A 24 4.72 13.06 0.39
C SER A 24 4.75 12.67 -1.08
N THR A 25 4.92 11.38 -1.34
CA THR A 25 5.15 10.83 -2.67
C THR A 25 4.69 9.39 -2.72
N ILE A 26 4.08 9.03 -3.85
CA ILE A 26 3.82 7.65 -4.22
C ILE A 26 3.80 7.59 -5.75
N ALA A 27 4.66 6.75 -6.31
CA ALA A 27 4.81 6.65 -7.74
C ALA A 27 5.15 5.21 -8.15
N SER A 28 4.61 4.79 -9.29
CA SER A 28 4.98 3.56 -9.97
C SER A 28 5.36 3.87 -11.42
N HIS A 29 6.32 3.09 -11.93
CA HIS A 29 6.80 3.20 -13.29
C HIS A 29 5.62 2.97 -14.27
N PRO A 30 5.42 3.80 -15.31
CA PRO A 30 4.29 3.70 -16.24
C PRO A 30 4.06 2.29 -16.80
N ASP A 31 5.12 1.63 -17.27
CA ASP A 31 5.07 0.27 -17.86
C ASP A 31 4.67 -0.84 -16.86
N TRP A 32 4.67 -0.53 -15.57
CA TRP A 32 4.38 -1.45 -14.47
C TRP A 32 3.09 -1.09 -13.72
N ARG A 33 2.35 -0.08 -14.19
CA ARG A 33 1.04 0.29 -13.62
C ARG A 33 0.02 -0.83 -13.80
N ARG A 34 -1.07 -0.76 -13.01
CA ARG A 34 -2.18 -1.73 -13.02
C ARG A 34 -1.77 -3.16 -12.62
N ARG A 35 -0.62 -3.32 -11.97
CA ARG A 35 -0.11 -4.60 -11.41
C ARG A 35 -0.11 -4.63 -9.87
N GLY A 36 -0.86 -3.73 -9.22
CA GLY A 36 -0.94 -3.67 -7.75
C GLY A 36 0.20 -2.92 -7.03
N ILE A 37 1.22 -2.43 -7.74
CA ILE A 37 2.40 -1.78 -7.12
C ILE A 37 2.02 -0.55 -6.27
N GLY A 38 1.16 0.33 -6.78
CA GLY A 38 0.72 1.50 -6.02
C GLY A 38 -0.06 1.13 -4.75
N GLU A 39 -0.87 0.08 -4.82
CA GLU A 39 -1.59 -0.44 -3.67
C GLU A 39 -0.65 -1.04 -2.62
N LEU A 40 0.33 -1.83 -3.07
CA LEU A 40 1.36 -2.37 -2.20
C LEU A 40 2.13 -1.27 -1.45
N LEU A 41 2.58 -0.23 -2.18
CA LEU A 41 3.30 0.90 -1.59
C LEU A 41 2.43 1.65 -0.56
N LEU A 42 1.15 1.86 -0.87
CA LEU A 42 0.21 2.52 0.04
C LEU A 42 -0.01 1.70 1.32
N LEU A 43 -0.25 0.39 1.20
CA LEU A 43 -0.42 -0.51 2.35
C LEU A 43 0.83 -0.49 3.25
N ALA A 44 2.02 -0.61 2.66
CA ALA A 44 3.28 -0.56 3.40
C ALA A 44 3.47 0.77 4.15
N MET A 45 3.09 1.90 3.55
CA MET A 45 3.16 3.19 4.25
C MET A 45 2.18 3.28 5.43
N ILE A 46 0.97 2.74 5.29
CA ILE A 46 -0.01 2.80 6.38
C ILE A 46 0.41 1.88 7.54
N GLU A 47 0.96 0.70 7.24
CA GLU A 47 1.55 -0.18 8.26
C GLU A 47 2.71 0.52 8.99
N ALA A 48 3.67 1.06 8.25
CA ALA A 48 4.81 1.79 8.83
C ALA A 48 4.39 3.05 9.60
N ALA A 49 3.30 3.71 9.22
CA ALA A 49 2.73 4.84 9.95
C ALA A 49 2.04 4.38 11.24
N ALA A 50 1.30 3.27 11.21
CA ALA A 50 0.65 2.69 12.38
C ALA A 50 1.68 2.21 13.42
N GLU A 51 2.78 1.60 13.00
CA GLU A 51 3.92 1.25 13.86
C GLU A 51 4.53 2.47 14.56
N GLN A 52 4.50 3.63 13.91
CA GLN A 52 4.92 4.91 14.46
C GLN A 52 3.82 5.63 15.25
N ASN A 53 2.70 4.97 15.54
CA ASN A 53 1.54 5.51 16.25
C ASN A 53 0.90 6.72 15.56
N ALA A 54 1.03 6.85 14.23
CA ALA A 54 0.21 7.79 13.49
C ALA A 54 -1.27 7.40 13.69
N ARG A 55 -2.10 8.38 14.04
CA ARG A 55 -3.53 8.22 14.15
C ARG A 55 -4.18 8.22 12.77
N VAL A 56 -3.69 9.02 11.82
CA VAL A 56 -4.24 9.10 10.46
C VAL A 56 -3.14 9.24 9.40
N LEU A 57 -3.46 8.88 8.15
CA LEU A 57 -2.67 9.29 6.99
C LEU A 57 -3.42 10.37 6.22
N THR A 58 -2.69 11.37 5.73
CA THR A 58 -3.23 12.43 4.86
C THR A 58 -2.37 12.61 3.63
N LEU A 59 -2.96 13.14 2.55
CA LEU A 59 -2.27 13.45 1.31
C LEU A 59 -3.00 14.55 0.52
N GLU A 60 -2.29 15.17 -0.41
CA GLU A 60 -2.86 15.93 -1.51
C GLU A 60 -2.81 15.13 -2.83
N VAL A 61 -3.93 15.11 -3.57
CA VAL A 61 -4.02 14.47 -4.89
C VAL A 61 -4.67 15.41 -5.90
N ARG A 62 -4.14 15.44 -7.13
CA ARG A 62 -4.73 16.21 -8.26
C ARG A 62 -6.20 15.86 -8.45
N VAL A 63 -7.04 16.88 -8.66
CA VAL A 63 -8.46 16.69 -8.99
C VAL A 63 -8.63 15.84 -10.26
N SER A 64 -7.74 15.96 -11.24
CA SER A 64 -7.76 15.15 -12.47
C SER A 64 -7.31 13.69 -12.28
N ASN A 65 -6.57 13.36 -11.22
CA ASN A 65 -5.99 12.02 -11.03
C ASN A 65 -7.00 11.04 -10.40
N GLN A 66 -8.01 10.67 -11.19
CA GLN A 66 -9.11 9.81 -10.75
C GLN A 66 -8.63 8.40 -10.35
N ASP A 67 -7.63 7.85 -11.03
CA ASP A 67 -7.07 6.53 -10.72
C ASP A 67 -6.46 6.48 -9.31
N ALA A 68 -5.67 7.51 -8.94
CA ALA A 68 -5.11 7.60 -7.59
C ALA A 68 -6.20 7.83 -6.55
N GLN A 69 -7.19 8.67 -6.83
CA GLN A 69 -8.32 8.89 -5.92
C GLN A 69 -9.11 7.60 -5.65
N VAL A 70 -9.33 6.77 -6.68
CA VAL A 70 -9.98 5.45 -6.51
C VAL A 70 -9.14 4.53 -5.63
N LEU A 71 -7.83 4.48 -5.84
CA LEU A 71 -6.92 3.73 -4.97
C LEU A 71 -7.03 4.19 -3.51
N TYR A 72 -6.96 5.50 -3.25
CA TYR A 72 -7.03 6.01 -1.88
C TYR A 72 -8.38 5.72 -1.23
N ARG A 73 -9.51 5.90 -1.94
CA ARG A 73 -10.85 5.57 -1.43
C ARG A 73 -10.97 4.09 -1.05
N LYS A 74 -10.36 3.18 -1.82
CA LYS A 74 -10.33 1.73 -1.52
C LYS A 74 -9.75 1.44 -0.13
N HIS A 75 -8.78 2.25 0.33
CA HIS A 75 -8.15 2.10 1.65
C HIS A 75 -8.66 3.12 2.68
N GLY A 76 -9.91 3.57 2.51
CA GLY A 76 -10.63 4.35 3.49
C GLY A 76 -10.30 5.85 3.50
N PHE A 77 -9.52 6.37 2.55
CA PHE A 77 -9.29 7.81 2.47
C PHE A 77 -10.56 8.53 2.01
N ASN A 78 -10.93 9.58 2.74
CA ASN A 78 -12.07 10.45 2.42
C ASN A 78 -11.58 11.87 2.08
N ILE A 79 -12.29 12.56 1.19
CA ILE A 79 -12.00 13.97 0.90
C ILE A 79 -12.39 14.80 2.12
N VAL A 80 -11.44 15.56 2.66
CA VAL A 80 -11.65 16.43 3.82
C VAL A 80 -11.47 17.92 3.49
N GLY A 81 -10.99 18.23 2.28
CA GLY A 81 -10.79 19.59 1.84
C GLY A 81 -10.24 19.68 0.43
N GLU A 82 -10.03 20.90 -0.03
CA GLU A 82 -9.48 21.21 -1.34
C GLU A 82 -8.54 22.41 -1.24
N ARG A 83 -7.38 22.34 -1.89
CA ARG A 83 -6.42 23.43 -2.01
C ARG A 83 -6.47 23.97 -3.44
N LYS A 84 -6.85 25.24 -3.58
CA LYS A 84 -6.90 25.91 -4.87
C LYS A 84 -5.51 26.23 -5.40
N HIS A 85 -5.28 25.99 -6.69
CA HIS A 85 -4.01 26.23 -7.38
C HIS A 85 -2.79 25.65 -6.66
N TYR A 86 -2.92 24.42 -6.15
CA TYR A 86 -1.89 23.80 -5.32
C TYR A 86 -0.67 23.35 -6.13
N TYR A 87 -0.91 22.77 -7.31
CA TYR A 87 0.17 22.27 -8.17
C TYR A 87 0.72 23.40 -9.03
N SER A 88 1.98 23.79 -8.78
CA SER A 88 2.60 24.96 -9.40
C SER A 88 2.87 24.84 -10.91
N ASP A 89 2.88 23.62 -11.45
CA ASP A 89 3.19 23.36 -12.86
C ASP A 89 2.02 23.72 -13.79
N ASN A 90 0.78 23.54 -13.34
CA ASN A 90 -0.42 23.82 -14.13
C ASN A 90 -1.52 24.57 -13.37
N GLN A 91 -1.22 25.03 -12.15
CA GLN A 91 -2.16 25.67 -11.22
C GLN A 91 -3.40 24.82 -10.93
N GLU A 92 -3.25 23.49 -11.00
CA GLU A 92 -4.36 22.59 -10.71
C GLU A 92 -4.63 22.50 -9.21
N ASP A 93 -5.91 22.39 -8.89
CA ASP A 93 -6.40 22.16 -7.53
C ASP A 93 -6.00 20.77 -7.02
N ALA A 94 -5.86 20.67 -5.69
CA ALA A 94 -5.62 19.40 -5.02
C ALA A 94 -6.75 19.07 -4.05
N LEU A 95 -7.23 17.84 -4.06
CA LEU A 95 -8.06 17.30 -2.99
C LEU A 95 -7.16 16.88 -1.84
N ILE A 96 -7.54 17.25 -0.62
CA ILE A 96 -6.95 16.70 0.60
C ILE A 96 -7.75 15.46 0.97
N MET A 97 -7.08 14.33 1.08
CA MET A 97 -7.70 13.06 1.45
C MET A 97 -7.06 12.49 2.72
N THR A 98 -7.89 12.03 3.66
CA THR A 98 -7.42 11.53 4.96
C THR A 98 -8.14 10.24 5.36
N THR A 99 -7.43 9.31 5.99
CA THR A 99 -8.00 8.08 6.55
C THR A 99 -8.77 8.34 7.86
N PRO A 100 -9.67 7.43 8.27
CA PRO A 100 -10.04 7.24 9.67
C PRO A 100 -8.84 6.89 10.55
N HIS A 101 -9.09 6.67 11.84
CA HIS A 101 -8.02 6.31 12.77
C HIS A 101 -7.42 4.95 12.44
N ILE A 102 -6.19 4.96 11.94
CA ILE A 102 -5.54 3.75 11.41
C ILE A 102 -5.16 2.77 12.51
N THR A 103 -4.96 3.23 13.75
CA THR A 103 -4.62 2.38 14.89
C THR A 103 -5.84 1.69 15.51
N THR A 104 -7.05 1.99 15.06
CA THR A 104 -8.24 1.29 15.52
C THR A 104 -8.26 -0.15 15.03
N ALA A 105 -8.76 -1.06 15.86
CA ALA A 105 -8.95 -2.44 15.47
C ALA A 105 -9.85 -2.56 14.22
N GLU A 106 -10.88 -1.72 14.09
CA GLU A 106 -11.75 -1.70 12.92
C GLU A 106 -10.99 -1.39 11.62
N TYR A 107 -10.16 -0.35 11.62
CA TYR A 107 -9.36 -0.01 10.44
C TYR A 107 -8.38 -1.14 10.10
N GLN A 108 -7.66 -1.65 11.10
CA GLN A 108 -6.70 -2.76 10.93
C GLN A 108 -7.37 -4.06 10.46
N LEU A 109 -8.61 -4.34 10.87
CA LEU A 109 -9.35 -5.53 10.41
C LEU A 109 -9.78 -5.42 8.94
N ASN A 110 -10.03 -4.20 8.46
CA ASN A 110 -10.43 -3.88 7.09
C ASN A 110 -9.24 -3.65 6.16
N MET A 111 -8.05 -3.49 6.72
CA MET A 111 -6.83 -3.36 5.97
C MET A 111 -6.40 -4.71 5.44
N GLY A 112 -6.46 -4.90 4.10
CA GLY A 112 -6.15 -6.13 3.38
C GLY A 112 -5.12 -6.99 4.11
N ARG A 113 -5.65 -8.01 4.79
CA ARG A 113 -5.02 -8.51 6.01
C ARG A 113 -3.95 -9.54 5.63
N LEU A 114 -2.76 -9.07 5.31
CA LEU A 114 -1.59 -9.94 5.13
C LEU A 114 -0.91 -10.14 6.47
N VAL A 115 -0.98 -11.35 7.01
CA VAL A 115 -0.34 -11.70 8.29
C VAL A 115 0.98 -12.38 8.02
N LEU A 116 2.04 -11.88 8.64
CA LEU A 116 3.34 -12.53 8.65
C LEU A 116 3.22 -13.90 9.33
N TYR A 117 3.68 -14.94 8.63
CA TYR A 117 3.67 -16.31 9.13
C TYR A 117 5.07 -16.93 9.02
N LYS A 118 5.59 -17.39 10.17
CA LYS A 118 6.92 -18.01 10.31
C LYS A 118 8.06 -17.18 9.68
N ASP A 119 7.97 -15.86 9.76
CA ASP A 119 8.96 -14.91 9.22
C ASP A 119 9.30 -15.12 7.72
N ALA A 120 8.44 -15.81 6.98
CA ALA A 120 8.75 -16.29 5.63
C ALA A 120 7.58 -16.14 4.65
N TRP A 121 6.40 -15.75 5.13
CA TRP A 121 5.17 -15.68 4.34
C TRP A 121 4.29 -14.51 4.76
N LEU A 122 3.65 -13.86 3.80
CA LEU A 122 2.51 -12.98 4.02
C LEU A 122 1.23 -13.72 3.63
N VAL A 123 0.33 -13.97 4.57
CA VAL A 123 -0.89 -14.75 4.37
C VAL A 123 -2.10 -13.84 4.31
N CYS A 124 -2.81 -13.85 3.18
CA CYS A 124 -4.02 -13.07 2.96
C CYS A 124 -5.17 -13.63 3.80
N GLN A 125 -5.73 -12.78 4.66
CA GLN A 125 -6.85 -13.08 5.55
C GLN A 125 -8.14 -12.41 5.10
N GLU A 126 -8.14 -11.74 3.94
CA GLU A 126 -9.38 -11.34 3.31
C GLU A 126 -10.25 -12.58 3.06
N LYS A 127 -11.55 -12.42 3.32
CA LYS A 127 -12.52 -13.49 3.08
C LYS A 127 -12.42 -13.92 1.61
N ASP A 128 -12.29 -15.23 1.40
CA ASP A 128 -12.17 -15.87 0.08
C ASP A 128 -10.88 -15.55 -0.72
N CYS A 129 -9.90 -14.85 -0.13
CA CYS A 129 -8.63 -14.55 -0.83
C CYS A 129 -7.69 -15.76 -0.90
N GLY A 130 -7.35 -16.35 0.26
CA GLY A 130 -6.51 -17.55 0.36
C GLY A 130 -5.05 -17.41 -0.11
N ARG A 131 -4.67 -16.30 -0.75
CA ARG A 131 -3.30 -16.08 -1.28
C ARG A 131 -2.25 -16.08 -0.18
N LYS A 132 -1.07 -16.62 -0.49
CA LYS A 132 0.08 -16.66 0.43
C LYS A 132 1.32 -16.26 -0.37
N TYR A 133 2.00 -15.22 0.06
CA TYR A 133 3.12 -14.62 -0.66
C TYR A 133 4.43 -14.95 0.06
N PRO A 134 5.39 -15.61 -0.60
CA PRO A 134 6.66 -15.94 0.02
C PRO A 134 7.52 -14.69 0.20
N ILE A 135 8.29 -14.64 1.29
CA ILE A 135 9.36 -13.66 1.49
C ILE A 135 10.67 -14.33 1.05
N LYS A 136 11.41 -13.67 0.16
CA LYS A 136 12.72 -14.13 -0.31
C LYS A 136 13.75 -13.02 -0.15
N ASN A 137 14.88 -13.32 0.50
CA ASN A 137 15.90 -12.32 0.82
C ASN A 137 15.30 -11.08 1.49
N ASP A 138 14.44 -11.30 2.50
CA ASP A 138 13.71 -10.26 3.24
C ASP A 138 12.76 -9.40 2.40
N ILE A 139 12.45 -9.81 1.16
CA ILE A 139 11.55 -9.11 0.25
C ILE A 139 10.29 -9.95 0.01
N PRO A 140 9.09 -9.45 0.33
CA PRO A 140 7.84 -10.14 0.04
C PRO A 140 7.55 -10.16 -1.47
N ILE A 141 7.33 -11.35 -2.04
CA ILE A 141 6.97 -11.52 -3.45
C ILE A 141 5.45 -11.42 -3.60
N MET A 142 4.96 -10.19 -3.73
CA MET A 142 3.54 -9.82 -3.70
C MET A 142 2.84 -9.88 -5.08
N LEU A 143 3.35 -10.71 -5.99
CA LEU A 143 2.72 -10.89 -7.30
C LEU A 143 1.47 -11.78 -7.16
N ILE A 144 0.34 -11.38 -7.76
CA ILE A 144 -0.92 -12.16 -7.71
C ILE A 144 -0.69 -13.59 -8.18
N GLU A 145 0.01 -13.75 -9.31
CA GLU A 145 0.38 -15.05 -9.89
C GLU A 145 1.27 -15.91 -8.99
N GLU A 146 2.07 -15.29 -8.11
CA GLU A 146 2.84 -16.01 -7.10
C GLU A 146 1.95 -16.41 -5.92
N GLY A 147 1.09 -15.50 -5.44
CA GLY A 147 0.16 -15.76 -4.35
C GLY A 147 -0.87 -16.84 -4.68
N ASP A 148 -1.34 -16.89 -5.93
CA ASP A 148 -2.34 -17.85 -6.42
C ASP A 148 -1.86 -19.30 -6.36
N LYS A 149 -0.53 -19.55 -6.48
CA LYS A 149 0.07 -20.90 -6.39
C LYS A 149 -0.22 -21.58 -5.05
N TYR A 150 -0.46 -20.81 -4.00
CA TYR A 150 -0.59 -21.30 -2.64
C TYR A 150 -2.02 -21.21 -2.08
N VAL A 151 -3.00 -20.79 -2.88
CA VAL A 151 -4.39 -20.62 -2.43
C VAL A 151 -4.94 -21.92 -1.83
N GLN A 152 -4.72 -23.05 -2.49
CA GLN A 152 -5.18 -24.37 -2.04
C GLN A 152 -4.30 -25.00 -0.94
N MET A 153 -3.13 -24.44 -0.64
CA MET A 153 -2.24 -24.96 0.38
C MET A 153 -2.68 -24.47 1.77
N PRO A 154 -2.92 -25.36 2.75
CA PRO A 154 -3.19 -24.94 4.12
C PRO A 154 -2.01 -24.15 4.72
N VAL A 155 -2.29 -23.13 5.52
CA VAL A 155 -1.25 -22.24 6.11
C VAL A 155 -0.25 -23.04 6.94
N GLU A 156 -0.71 -24.07 7.64
CA GLU A 156 0.10 -24.91 8.52
C GLU A 156 1.16 -25.72 7.75
N ARG A 157 0.92 -25.95 6.45
CA ARG A 157 1.82 -26.69 5.56
C ARG A 157 2.85 -25.79 4.86
N LEU A 158 2.80 -24.48 5.07
CA LEU A 158 3.82 -23.57 4.56
C LEU A 158 5.17 -23.86 5.24
N ILE A 159 6.16 -24.10 4.40
CA ILE A 159 7.59 -24.23 4.75
C ILE A 159 8.32 -22.96 4.29
N ALA A 160 9.46 -22.64 4.89
CA ALA A 160 10.27 -21.52 4.44
C ALA A 160 10.60 -21.69 2.93
N PRO A 161 10.37 -20.67 2.09
CA PRO A 161 10.75 -20.72 0.69
C PRO A 161 12.26 -20.90 0.58
N VAL A 162 12.69 -21.82 -0.30
CA VAL A 162 14.10 -21.93 -0.71
C VAL A 162 14.43 -20.81 -1.71
#